data_AF-A0A0C1H8I0-F1
#
_entry.id   AF-A0A0C1H8I0-F1
#
_cell.length_a   1.000
_cell.length_b   1.000
_cell.length_c   1.000
_cell.angle_alpha   90.00
_cell.angle_beta   90.00
_cell.angle_gamma   90.00
#
_symmetry.space_group_name_H-M   'P 1'
#
loop_
_entity.id
_entity.type
_entity.pdbx_description
1 polymer ?
#
loop_
_entity_poly.entity_id
_entity_poly.type
_entity_poly.pdbx_seq_one_letter_code
_entity_poly.pdbx_strand_id
1 'polypeptide(L)' 'MLMLQRAFSHGIRPSWVVGDEVYGVYSLRAYLEQECCPYILAVPSNYYVSVGFDRNPARRFLV' A
#
# COMPACT_ATOMS: atom_id res chain seq x y z
N MET A 1 -5.54 1.80 -9.87
CA MET A 1 -5.13 0.39 -10.07
C MET A 1 -4.82 0.00 -11.52
N LEU A 2 -5.56 0.50 -12.53
CA LEU A 2 -5.55 -0.08 -13.88
C LEU A 2 -4.16 -0.11 -14.57
N MET A 3 -3.27 0.85 -14.26
CA MET A 3 -1.91 0.90 -14.80
C MET A 3 -0.98 -0.18 -14.23
N LEU A 4 -1.00 -0.38 -12.90
CA LEU A 4 -0.19 -1.42 -12.24
C LEU A 4 -0.61 -2.81 -12.71
N GLN A 5 -1.92 -3.08 -12.75
CA GLN A 5 -2.44 -4.35 -13.26
C GLN A 5 -1.98 -4.65 -14.69
N ARG A 6 -1.99 -3.63 -15.56
CA ARG A 6 -1.48 -3.75 -16.93
C ARG A 6 0.02 -4.02 -16.98
N ALA A 7 0.82 -3.29 -16.21
CA ALA A 7 2.26 -3.50 -16.17
C ALA A 7 2.60 -4.95 -15.75
N PHE A 8 1.93 -5.44 -14.70
CA PHE A 8 2.13 -6.78 -14.19
C PHE A 8 1.65 -7.85 -15.17
N SER A 9 0.53 -7.64 -15.88
CA SER A 9 0.08 -8.57 -16.92
C SER A 9 1.04 -8.66 -18.11
N HIS A 10 1.84 -7.62 -18.36
CA HIS A 10 2.89 -7.61 -19.39
C HIS A 10 4.27 -8.08 -18.88
N GLY A 11 4.32 -8.68 -17.68
CA GLY A 11 5.57 -9.23 -17.13
C GLY A 11 6.52 -8.18 -16.55
N ILE A 12 6.12 -6.91 -16.48
CA ILE A 12 6.91 -5.88 -15.80
C ILE A 12 6.80 -6.15 -14.30
N ARG A 13 7.94 -6.43 -13.66
CA ARG A 13 8.04 -6.74 -12.23
C ARG A 13 8.98 -5.76 -11.56
N PRO A 14 8.47 -4.60 -11.08
CA PRO A 14 9.29 -3.67 -10.34
C PRO A 14 9.73 -4.29 -9.00
N SER A 15 10.91 -3.92 -8.52
CA SER A 15 11.40 -4.38 -7.22
C SER A 15 10.60 -3.81 -6.04
N TRP A 16 9.95 -2.67 -6.22
CA TRP A 16 9.02 -2.07 -5.25
C TRP A 16 8.09 -1.08 -5.96
N VAL A 17 6.93 -0.80 -5.34
CA VAL A 17 5.94 0.18 -5.81
C VAL A 17 5.76 1.28 -4.75
N VAL A 18 5.68 2.53 -5.21
CA VAL A 18 5.23 3.66 -4.38
C VAL A 18 3.80 4.00 -4.75
N GLY A 19 2.98 4.24 -3.74
CA GLY A 19 1.61 4.72 -3.93
C GLY A 19 1.25 5.75 -2.88
N ASP A 20 0.37 6.67 -3.27
CA ASP A 20 -0.23 7.66 -2.39
C ASP A 20 -1.68 7.27 -2.04
N GLU A 21 -2.26 7.90 -1.02
CA GLU A 21 -3.61 7.58 -0.50
C GLU A 21 -4.70 7.67 -1.57
N VAL A 22 -4.50 8.55 -2.56
CA VAL A 22 -5.41 8.76 -3.69
C VAL A 22 -5.63 7.51 -4.56
N TYR A 23 -4.72 6.54 -4.50
CA TYR A 23 -4.85 5.29 -5.26
C TYR A 23 -5.63 4.19 -4.52
N GLY A 24 -6.14 4.50 -3.33
CA GLY A 24 -6.90 3.60 -2.49
C GLY A 24 -5.99 2.73 -1.64
N VAL A 25 -5.86 3.06 -0.36
CA VAL A 25 -4.89 2.42 0.55
C VAL A 25 -5.08 0.91 0.64
N TYR A 26 -6.29 0.45 1.00
CA TYR A 26 -6.50 -0.98 1.26
C TYR A 26 -6.53 -1.83 0.00
N SER A 27 -7.25 -1.41 -1.04
CA SER A 27 -7.36 -2.19 -2.28
C SER A 27 -6.04 -2.26 -3.04
N LEU A 28 -5.23 -1.19 -3.03
CA LEU A 28 -3.89 -1.20 -3.61
C LEU A 28 -2.94 -2.08 -2.81
N ARG A 29 -2.96 -1.96 -1.47
CA ARG A 29 -2.19 -2.83 -0.59
C ARG A 29 -2.48 -4.29 -0.83
N ALA A 30 -3.75 -4.69 -0.79
CA ALA A 30 -4.18 -6.08 -0.97
C ALA A 30 -3.74 -6.63 -2.34
N TYR A 31 -3.83 -5.81 -3.39
CA TYR A 31 -3.35 -6.19 -4.71
C TYR A 31 -1.83 -6.42 -4.76
N LEU A 32 -1.04 -5.50 -4.19
CA LEU A 32 0.42 -5.63 -4.15
C LEU A 32 0.88 -6.82 -3.29
N GLU A 33 0.17 -7.11 -2.20
CA GLU A 33 0.40 -8.31 -1.38
C GLU A 33 0.10 -9.60 -2.16
N GLN A 34 -0.98 -9.64 -2.95
CA GLN A 34 -1.32 -10.78 -3.80
C GLN A 34 -0.25 -11.04 -4.88
N GLU A 35 0.33 -9.98 -5.43
CA GLU A 35 1.41 -10.07 -6.44
C GLU A 35 2.80 -10.27 -5.81
N CYS A 36 2.89 -10.41 -4.48
CA CYS A 36 4.15 -10.50 -3.73
C CYS A 36 5.12 -9.35 -4.04
N CYS A 37 4.61 -8.14 -4.29
CA CYS A 37 5.41 -6.98 -4.65
C CYS A 37 5.64 -6.07 -3.43
N PRO A 38 6.90 -5.77 -3.07
CA PRO A 38 7.21 -4.81 -2.00
C PRO A 38 6.64 -3.42 -2.28
N TYR A 39 6.24 -2.69 -1.24
CA TYR A 39 5.60 -1.39 -1.42
C TYR A 39 5.88 -0.38 -0.32
N ILE A 40 5.77 0.90 -0.69
CA ILE A 40 5.66 2.04 0.22
C ILE A 40 4.35 2.75 -0.12
N LEU A 41 3.40 2.75 0.80
CA LEU A 41 2.11 3.42 0.61
C LEU A 41 1.97 4.57 1.60
N ALA A 42 1.79 5.78 1.08
CA ALA A 42 1.34 6.89 1.90
C ALA A 42 -0.13 6.67 2.29
N VAL A 43 -0.47 7.04 3.52
CA VAL A 43 -1.80 6.90 4.09
C VAL A 43 -2.20 8.18 4.80
N PRO A 44 -3.49 8.48 4.92
CA PRO A 44 -3.94 9.60 5.71
C PRO A 44 -3.45 9.46 7.17
N SER A 45 -3.20 10.59 7.84
CA SER A 45 -2.71 10.56 9.23
C SER A 45 -3.70 9.89 10.21
N ASN A 46 -5.00 9.86 9.88
CA ASN A 46 -6.04 9.17 10.64
C ASN A 46 -6.25 7.70 10.22
N TYR A 47 -5.45 7.18 9.29
CA TYR A 47 -5.52 5.79 8.86
C TYR A 47 -5.11 4.86 10.02
N TYR A 48 -5.90 3.83 10.29
CA TYR A 48 -5.62 2.92 11.40
C TYR A 48 -4.66 1.81 10.98
N VAL A 49 -3.57 1.68 11.71
CA VAL A 49 -2.58 0.61 11.60
C VAL A 49 -2.62 -0.27 12.84
N SER A 50 -2.26 -1.54 12.69
CA SER A 50 -2.11 -2.47 13.80
C SER A 50 -0.65 -2.66 14.14
N VAL A 51 -0.31 -2.47 15.41
CA VAL A 51 1.03 -2.76 15.96
C VAL A 51 0.84 -3.78 17.08
N GLY A 52 1.29 -5.02 16.86
CA GLY A 52 0.91 -6.14 17.70
C GLY A 52 -0.62 -6.34 17.67
N PHE A 53 -1.25 -6.28 18.85
CA PHE A 53 -2.71 -6.38 19.00
C PHE A 53 -3.42 -5.02 19.06
N ASP A 54 -2.68 -3.91 19.08
CA ASP A 54 -3.25 -2.58 19.25
C ASP A 54 -3.54 -1.91 17.90
N ARG A 55 -4.74 -1.35 17.76
CA ARG A 55 -5.14 -0.58 16.59
C ARG A 55 -5.04 0.92 16.86
N ASN A 56 -4.16 1.60 16.14
CA ASN A 56 -3.83 3.01 16.37
C ASN A 56 -3.87 3.82 15.06
N PRO A 57 -4.27 5.11 15.09
CA PRO A 57 -4.13 5.96 13.91
C PRO A 57 -2.65 6.22 13.62
N ALA A 58 -2.28 6.30 12.34
CA ALA A 58 -0.91 6.44 11.86
C ALA A 58 -0.20 7.66 12.48
N ARG A 59 -0.93 8.76 12.70
CA ARG A 59 -0.43 9.98 13.37
C ARG A 59 0.21 9.73 14.74
N ARG A 60 -0.11 8.63 15.43
CA ARG A 60 0.52 8.29 16.71
C ARG A 60 2.01 7.96 16.55
N PHE A 61 2.45 7.62 15.34
CA PHE A 61 3.81 7.21 15.01
C PHE A 61 4.57 8.24 14.16
N LEU A 62 3.93 9.36 13.83
CA LEU A 62 4.58 10.49 13.16
C LEU A 62 5.13 11.41 14.25
N VAL A 63 6.45 11.57 14.28
CA VAL A 63 7.17 12.45 15.23
C VAL A 63 6.98 13.91 14.84
#